data_AF-A0A0Q9TQW1-F1
#
_entry.id   AF-A0A0Q9TQW1-F1
#
_cell.length_a   1.000
_cell.length_b   1.000
_cell.length_c   1.000
_cell.angle_alpha   90.00
_cell.angle_beta   90.00
_cell.angle_gamma   90.00
#
_symmetry.space_group_name_H-M   'P 1'
#
loop_
_entity.id
_entity.type
_entity.pdbx_description
1 polymer ?
#
loop_
_entity_poly.entity_id
_entity_poly.type
_entity_poly.pdbx_seq_one_letter_code
_entity_poly.pdbx_strand_id
1 'polypeptide(L)'
;MAWAGYAIDVSTDEFHPLAELTVRDLLAELTRVEDRLREQAHHAGPRPLPGQVSREAALRRRERLLLAELAARRASFAEQPQPTAATPTQDRAPSDGALRHGVVPEHEQRLT
;
A
#
# COMPACT_ATOMS: atom_id res chain seq x y z
N MET A 1 -0.63 34.51 -42.36
CA MET A 1 -0.61 33.12 -42.87
C MET A 1 -0.40 32.17 -41.69
N ALA A 2 -1.32 31.22 -41.56
CA ALA A 2 -1.40 29.98 -40.76
C ALA A 2 -0.63 29.86 -39.42
N TRP A 3 -1.43 29.70 -38.36
CA TRP A 3 -1.08 29.37 -36.97
C TRP A 3 -0.47 27.96 -36.84
N ALA A 4 0.82 27.81 -37.17
CA ALA A 4 1.57 26.57 -36.95
C ALA A 4 2.06 26.45 -35.49
N GLY A 5 1.13 26.38 -34.53
CA GLY A 5 1.50 26.28 -33.11
C GLY A 5 0.55 25.47 -32.21
N TYR A 6 -0.64 25.08 -32.68
CA TYR A 6 -1.65 24.38 -31.87
C TYR A 6 -1.63 22.86 -32.03
N ALA A 7 -0.50 22.29 -32.45
CA ALA A 7 -0.32 20.85 -32.63
C ALA A 7 0.88 20.30 -31.83
N ILE A 8 1.33 21.03 -30.81
CA ILE A 8 2.34 20.53 -29.87
C ILE A 8 1.60 19.99 -28.66
N ASP A 9 1.50 18.66 -28.66
CA ASP A 9 1.48 17.83 -27.46
C ASP A 9 0.17 17.76 -26.64
N VAL A 10 -0.82 17.06 -27.20
CA VAL A 10 -1.94 16.47 -26.43
C VAL A 10 -1.64 14.98 -26.14
N SER A 11 -0.43 14.50 -26.42
CA SER A 11 -0.15 13.08 -26.55
C SER A 11 1.27 12.72 -26.12
N THR A 12 1.64 13.06 -24.89
CA THR A 12 2.54 12.26 -24.05
C THR A 12 2.46 12.77 -22.61
N ASP A 13 1.28 12.71 -21.98
CA ASP A 13 1.32 12.35 -20.56
C ASP A 13 1.81 10.89 -20.57
N GLU A 14 3.11 10.70 -20.35
CA GLU A 14 3.74 9.40 -20.17
C GLU A 14 3.19 8.78 -18.89
N PHE A 15 1.94 8.35 -18.96
CA PHE A 15 1.28 7.69 -17.87
C PHE A 15 1.91 6.33 -17.72
N HIS A 16 2.77 6.19 -16.71
CA HIS A 16 3.29 4.89 -16.36
C HIS A 16 2.14 3.90 -16.12
N PRO A 17 2.30 2.64 -16.54
CA PRO A 17 1.33 1.58 -16.27
C PRO A 17 1.02 1.54 -14.77
N LEU A 18 -0.26 1.53 -14.42
CA LEU A 18 -0.71 1.59 -13.02
C LEU A 18 -0.15 0.44 -12.17
N ALA A 19 0.03 -0.73 -12.80
CA ALA A 19 0.57 -1.93 -12.18
C ALA A 19 2.04 -1.77 -11.72
N GLU A 20 2.80 -0.85 -12.33
CA GLU A 20 4.22 -0.61 -12.03
C GLU A 20 4.41 0.46 -10.95
N LEU A 21 3.37 1.25 -10.66
CA LEU A 21 3.43 2.32 -9.67
C LEU A 21 3.31 1.78 -8.25
N THR A 22 4.08 2.32 -7.30
CA THR A 22 3.86 2.04 -5.88
C THR A 22 2.61 2.76 -5.37
N VAL A 23 2.11 2.41 -4.18
CA VAL A 23 0.97 3.15 -3.56
C VAL A 23 1.30 4.63 -3.38
N ARG A 24 2.55 4.95 -3.02
CA ARG A 24 3.01 6.34 -2.91
C ARG A 24 2.95 7.04 -4.25
N ASP A 25 3.39 6.37 -5.32
CA ASP A 25 3.40 6.98 -6.65
C ASP A 25 1.98 7.15 -7.19
N LEU A 26 1.06 6.20 -6.92
CA LEU A 26 -0.36 6.33 -7.25
C LEU A 26 -1.00 7.55 -6.56
N LEU A 27 -0.69 7.78 -5.29
CA LEU A 27 -1.17 8.96 -4.55
C LEU A 27 -0.56 10.26 -5.09
N ALA A 28 0.74 10.26 -5.40
CA ALA A 28 1.41 11.42 -5.99
C ALA A 28 0.82 11.78 -7.36
N GLU A 29 0.56 10.76 -8.20
CA GLU A 29 -0.11 10.92 -9.49
C GLU A 29 -1.55 11.42 -9.34
N LEU A 30 -2.29 10.92 -8.34
CA LEU A 30 -3.65 11.38 -8.07
C LEU A 30 -3.66 12.88 -7.71
N THR A 31 -2.76 13.32 -6.83
CA THR A 31 -2.64 14.74 -6.48
C THR A 31 -2.31 15.60 -7.70
N ARG A 32 -1.38 15.17 -8.55
CA ARG A 32 -1.05 15.89 -9.80
C ARG A 32 -2.25 16.01 -10.74
N VAL A 33 -3.04 14.95 -10.88
CA VAL A 33 -4.25 14.96 -11.71
C VAL A 33 -5.31 15.89 -11.13
N GLU A 34 -5.52 15.87 -9.81
CA GLU A 34 -6.43 16.78 -9.13
C GLU A 34 -6.02 18.24 -9.30
N ASP A 35 -4.73 18.55 -9.14
CA ASP A 35 -4.22 19.91 -9.29
C ASP A 35 -4.41 20.42 -10.72
N ARG A 36 -4.15 19.58 -11.74
CA ARG A 36 -4.42 19.92 -13.15
C ARG A 36 -5.91 20.13 -13.43
N LEU A 37 -6.79 19.34 -12.81
CA LEU A 37 -8.24 19.52 -12.93
C LEU A 37 -8.70 20.84 -12.28
N ARG A 38 -8.15 21.21 -11.12
CA ARG A 38 -8.40 22.51 -10.48
C ARG A 38 -7.92 23.66 -11.37
N GLU A 39 -6.71 23.56 -11.88
CA GLU A 39 -6.13 24.55 -12.79
C GLU A 39 -7.00 24.73 -14.05
N GLN A 40 -7.44 23.63 -14.68
CA GLN A 40 -8.37 23.70 -15.81
C GLN A 40 -9.70 24.36 -15.47
N ALA A 41 -10.28 24.06 -14.30
CA ALA A 41 -11.51 24.69 -13.85
C ALA A 41 -11.33 26.20 -13.61
N HIS A 42 -10.18 26.62 -13.09
CA HIS A 42 -9.85 28.04 -12.89
C HIS A 42 -9.68 28.80 -14.22
N HIS A 43 -9.17 28.14 -15.26
CA HIS A 43 -8.97 28.73 -16.58
C HIS A 43 -10.13 28.51 -17.56
N ALA A 44 -11.11 27.68 -17.20
CA ALA A 44 -12.32 27.49 -17.98
C ALA A 44 -13.20 28.74 -17.87
N GLY A 45 -13.21 29.56 -18.92
CA GLY A 45 -14.19 30.62 -19.08
C GLY A 45 -15.62 30.06 -19.26
N PRO A 46 -16.64 30.93 -19.43
CA PRO A 46 -18.04 30.52 -19.54
C PRO A 46 -18.36 29.59 -20.74
N ARG A 47 -17.44 29.48 -21.70
CA ARG A 47 -17.49 28.50 -22.79
C ARG A 47 -16.10 27.87 -22.97
N PRO A 48 -15.87 26.66 -22.45
CA PRO A 48 -14.59 25.98 -22.62
C PRO A 48 -14.36 25.61 -24.08
N LEU A 49 -13.10 25.67 -24.51
CA LEU A 49 -12.71 25.25 -25.86
C LEU A 49 -12.83 23.72 -25.99
N PRO A 50 -13.14 23.17 -27.17
CA PRO A 50 -13.24 21.72 -27.37
C PRO A 50 -12.00 20.95 -26.89
N GLY A 51 -10.80 21.51 -27.06
CA GLY A 51 -9.55 20.92 -26.58
C GLY A 51 -9.42 20.90 -25.05
N GLN A 52 -10.04 21.85 -24.33
CA GLN A 52 -10.07 21.85 -22.86
C GLN A 52 -11.00 20.75 -22.34
N VAL A 53 -12.20 20.60 -22.95
CA VAL A 53 -13.15 19.53 -22.59
C VAL A 53 -12.55 18.14 -22.80
N SER A 54 -11.86 17.92 -23.93
CA SER A 54 -11.19 16.64 -24.20
C SER A 54 -10.06 16.34 -23.21
N ARG A 55 -9.27 17.35 -22.82
CA ARG A 55 -8.21 17.19 -21.81
C ARG A 55 -8.79 16.91 -20.42
N GLU A 56 -9.85 17.61 -20.03
CA GLU A 56 -10.54 17.36 -18.76
C GLU A 56 -11.09 15.92 -18.72
N ALA A 57 -11.75 15.47 -19.79
CA ALA A 57 -12.26 14.11 -19.88
C ALA A 57 -11.15 13.05 -19.74
N ALA A 58 -9.96 13.31 -20.30
CA ALA A 58 -8.80 12.44 -20.15
C ALA A 58 -8.28 12.41 -18.70
N LEU A 59 -8.15 13.57 -18.04
CA LEU A 59 -7.76 13.67 -16.63
C LEU A 59 -8.76 12.97 -15.71
N ARG A 60 -10.07 13.18 -15.92
CA ARG A 60 -11.14 12.49 -15.18
C ARG A 60 -11.11 10.98 -15.38
N ARG A 61 -10.77 10.51 -16.58
CA ARG A 61 -10.58 9.08 -16.82
C ARG A 61 -9.39 8.54 -16.03
N ARG A 62 -8.27 9.26 -16.01
CA ARG A 62 -7.07 8.87 -15.25
C ARG A 62 -7.33 8.84 -13.74
N GLU A 63 -8.02 9.85 -13.21
CA GLU A 63 -8.46 9.94 -11.80
C GLU A 63 -9.23 8.68 -11.38
N ARG A 64 -10.25 8.29 -12.15
CA ARG A 64 -11.03 7.07 -11.86
C ARG A 64 -10.18 5.81 -11.85
N LEU A 65 -9.21 5.69 -12.76
CA LEU A 65 -8.33 4.52 -12.81
C LEU A 65 -7.38 4.46 -11.61
N LEU A 66 -6.81 5.61 -11.20
CA LEU A 66 -5.96 5.70 -10.01
C LEU A 66 -6.72 5.33 -8.73
N LEU A 67 -7.95 5.83 -8.59
CA LEU A 67 -8.82 5.50 -7.45
C LEU A 67 -9.21 4.01 -7.44
N ALA A 68 -9.52 3.44 -8.61
CA ALA A 68 -9.84 2.02 -8.73
C ALA A 68 -8.65 1.13 -8.33
N GLU A 69 -7.44 1.48 -8.77
CA GLU A 69 -6.21 0.75 -8.41
C GLU A 69 -5.92 0.84 -6.90
N LEU A 70 -6.05 2.04 -6.31
CA LEU A 70 -5.90 2.23 -4.86
C LEU A 70 -6.93 1.41 -4.07
N ALA A 71 -8.18 1.36 -4.53
CA ALA A 71 -9.24 0.56 -3.91
C ALA A 71 -8.94 -0.94 -4.02
N ALA A 72 -8.48 -1.41 -5.18
CA ALA A 72 -8.10 -2.80 -5.40
C ALA A 72 -6.96 -3.24 -4.45
N ARG A 73 -5.91 -2.42 -4.33
CA ARG A 73 -4.79 -2.71 -3.41
C ARG A 73 -5.25 -2.74 -1.96
N ARG A 74 -6.11 -1.80 -1.55
CA ARG A 74 -6.68 -1.79 -0.20
C ARG A 74 -7.47 -3.06 0.09
N ALA A 75 -8.25 -3.56 -0.86
CA ALA A 75 -8.98 -4.82 -0.72
C ALA A 75 -8.02 -6.00 -0.56
N SER A 76 -6.95 -6.07 -1.35
CA SER A 76 -5.91 -7.11 -1.24
C SER A 76 -5.20 -7.11 0.12
N PHE A 77 -4.99 -5.95 0.74
CA PHE A 77 -4.46 -5.88 2.11
C PHE A 77 -5.47 -6.30 3.17
N ALA A 78 -6.77 -6.06 2.95
CA ALA A 78 -7.83 -6.44 3.89
C ALA A 78 -8.12 -7.95 3.89
N GLU A 79 -7.84 -8.64 2.79
CA GLU A 79 -8.01 -10.10 2.66
C GLU A 79 -6.85 -10.92 3.20
N GLN A 80 -5.77 -10.30 3.70
CA GLN A 80 -4.74 -11.05 4.43
C GLN A 80 -5.34 -11.48 5.78
N PRO A 81 -5.62 -12.78 6.01
CA PRO A 81 -6.04 -13.24 7.31
C PRO A 81 -4.92 -12.89 8.28
N GLN A 82 -5.26 -12.15 9.34
CA GLN A 82 -4.36 -11.99 10.47
C GLN A 82 -3.83 -13.38 10.82
N PRO A 83 -2.51 -13.56 11.00
CA PRO A 83 -2.01 -14.79 11.61
C PRO A 83 -2.67 -14.83 12.99
N THR A 84 -3.71 -15.64 13.11
CA THR A 84 -4.41 -15.91 14.36
C THR A 84 -3.35 -16.16 15.39
N ALA A 85 -3.29 -15.27 16.39
CA ALA A 85 -2.27 -15.24 17.41
C ALA A 85 -1.97 -16.67 17.86
N ALA A 86 -0.82 -17.20 17.41
CA ALA A 86 -0.26 -18.38 18.00
C ALA A 86 0.03 -17.98 19.45
N THR A 87 -0.77 -18.49 20.37
CA THR A 87 -0.62 -18.28 21.80
C THR A 87 0.83 -18.61 22.15
N PRO A 88 1.69 -17.66 22.57
CA PRO A 88 2.99 -18.02 23.07
C PRO A 88 2.72 -18.70 24.41
N THR A 89 2.73 -20.03 24.43
CA THR A 89 2.97 -20.78 25.67
C THR A 89 4.43 -20.53 26.02
N GLN A 90 4.71 -19.34 26.56
CA GLN A 90 5.92 -19.09 27.32
C GLN A 90 5.72 -19.77 28.68
N ASP A 91 5.99 -21.07 28.71
CA ASP A 91 6.32 -21.75 29.95
C ASP A 91 7.73 -21.29 30.35
N ARG A 92 7.78 -20.23 31.15
CA ARG A 92 9.02 -19.82 31.79
C ARG A 92 8.75 -19.50 33.26
N ALA A 93 9.07 -20.46 34.11
CA ALA A 93 9.59 -20.18 35.44
C ALA A 93 11.05 -20.68 35.51
N PRO A 94 12.03 -19.79 35.71
CA PRO A 94 13.35 -20.16 36.22
C PRO A 94 13.36 -19.91 37.74
N SER A 95 13.70 -20.93 38.53
CA SER A 95 14.52 -20.84 39.77
C SER A 95 14.38 -22.16 40.53
N ASP A 96 15.39 -23.01 40.58
CA ASP A 96 16.60 -22.93 41.44
C ASP A 96 16.36 -23.59 42.81
N GLY A 97 17.22 -24.56 43.14
CA GLY A 97 17.35 -25.16 44.48
C GLY A 97 16.51 -26.40 44.81
N ALA A 98 17.04 -27.61 44.55
CA ALA A 98 16.94 -28.78 45.46
C ALA A 98 17.60 -30.04 44.84
N LEU A 99 18.90 -29.97 44.52
CA LEU A 99 19.69 -31.20 44.44
C LEU A 99 20.21 -31.51 45.83
N ARG A 100 19.89 -32.73 46.30
CA ARG A 100 20.34 -33.42 47.53
C ARG A 100 19.41 -33.32 48.73
N HIS A 101 18.36 -34.13 48.70
CA HIS A 101 18.04 -34.93 49.89
C HIS A 101 18.01 -36.41 49.47
N GLY A 102 18.91 -37.16 50.08
CA GLY A 102 19.19 -38.54 49.75
C GLY A 102 18.05 -39.47 50.16
N VAL A 103 17.79 -40.43 49.29
CA VAL A 103 17.25 -41.73 49.64
C VAL A 103 17.87 -42.72 48.65
N VAL A 104 18.90 -43.44 49.10
CA VAL A 104 19.29 -44.72 48.50
C VAL A 104 19.01 -45.77 49.58
N PRO A 105 18.26 -46.83 49.26
CA PRO A 105 17.81 -47.82 50.23
C PRO A 105 18.94 -48.78 50.63
N GLU A 106 18.67 -49.45 51.74
CA GLU A 106 19.37 -50.57 52.38
C GLU A 106 20.22 -51.44 51.44
N HIS A 107 21.43 -51.79 51.90
CA HIS A 107 21.83 -53.18 51.94
C HIS A 107 22.84 -53.38 53.07
N GLU A 108 22.40 -54.13 54.09
CA GLU A 108 23.27 -54.88 54.97
C GLU A 108 24.33 -55.61 54.15
N GLN A 109 25.62 -55.43 54.46
CA GLN A 109 26.55 -56.57 54.54
C GLN A 109 27.53 -56.35 55.69
N ARG A 110 27.34 -57.23 56.66
CA ARG A 110 28.15 -57.52 57.83
C ARG A 110 29.36 -58.35 57.40
N LEU A 111 30.39 -58.40 58.27
CA LEU A 111 31.52 -59.37 58.31
C LEU A 111 32.70 -58.96 57.41
N THR A 112 33.95 -58.87 57.89
CA THR A 112 34.65 -59.50 59.01
C THR A 112 35.90 -58.69 59.35
#